data_AF-A0A3D9HL55-F1
#
_entry.id   AF-A0A3D9HL55-F1
#
_cell.length_a   1.000
_cell.length_b   1.000
_cell.length_c   1.000
_cell.angle_alpha   90.00
_cell.angle_beta   90.00
_cell.angle_gamma   90.00
#
_symmetry.space_group_name_H-M   'P 1'
#
loop_
_entity.id
_entity.type
_entity.pdbx_description
1 polymer ?
#
loop_
_entity_poly.entity_id
_entity_poly.type
_entity_poly.pdbx_seq_one_letter_code
_entity_poly.pdbx_strand_id
1 'polypeptide(L)'
;MMRNFLCLTFCVFLLVSCRGTKKTIEISERPQEKSVNKSITTTVDTIETRPDISNIVFEDRLDKVTANVSTEHQLWNNLLEKYVSNDGLVDYQGFKKDYIKLEEYITVLQNSLPKKESSKNYKLAYWINAYNAFTVDLILRHYPIKSIKEINKPWKQRLWKLEDKWYNLDEIEHQILRKMNEPRIHFAIVCASYSCPKLQNEAFTTFNLETQLRNATKEFLSDTERNEISENELKLSKIFQWFSKDFNNGSLIDYLNVYTDVSISEKAKISYKDYSWNLNE
;
A
#
# COMPACT_ATOMS: atom_id res chain seq x y z
N MET A 1 41.26 -1.15 54.19
CA MET A 1 41.20 -0.22 55.34
C MET A 1 40.33 0.97 54.88
N MET A 2 39.01 0.94 55.04
CA MET A 2 38.18 1.11 56.26
C MET A 2 38.02 2.58 56.73
N ARG A 3 36.85 3.15 56.44
CA ARG A 3 35.96 4.06 57.23
C ARG A 3 35.27 5.04 56.27
N ASN A 4 33.94 5.23 56.21
CA ASN A 4 32.81 5.25 57.18
C ASN A 4 32.53 6.61 57.82
N PHE A 5 31.52 7.29 57.24
CA PHE A 5 30.50 8.18 57.82
C PHE A 5 29.32 8.11 56.83
N LEU A 6 28.06 7.75 57.11
CA LEU A 6 27.26 7.45 58.32
C LEU A 6 26.67 8.63 59.11
N CYS A 7 25.47 9.05 58.67
CA CYS A 7 24.36 9.69 59.40
C CYS A 7 23.11 9.50 58.47
N LEU A 8 21.92 8.98 58.81
CA LEU A 8 21.17 8.79 60.08
C LEU A 8 20.84 10.13 60.78
N THR A 9 19.61 10.49 61.22
CA THR A 9 18.26 9.86 61.26
C THR A 9 17.20 10.98 61.53
N PHE A 10 15.84 10.90 61.54
CA PHE A 10 14.82 9.84 61.39
C PHE A 10 13.41 10.45 61.10
N CYS A 11 12.51 9.72 60.40
CA CYS A 11 11.02 9.84 60.48
C CYS A 11 10.34 11.19 60.11
N VAL A 12 9.00 11.34 60.02
CA VAL A 12 7.84 10.54 60.52
C VAL A 12 6.79 10.24 59.42
N PHE A 13 6.02 9.17 59.64
CA PHE A 13 4.85 8.71 58.88
C PHE A 13 3.70 9.72 58.75
N LEU A 14 2.83 9.50 57.75
CA LEU A 14 1.38 9.47 58.00
C LEU A 14 0.69 8.42 57.11
N LEU A 15 -0.14 7.58 57.72
CA LEU A 15 -0.98 6.57 57.05
C LEU A 15 -2.44 7.01 57.13
N VAL A 16 -3.17 6.95 56.01
CA VAL A 16 -4.64 6.83 56.04
C VAL A 16 -5.06 5.77 55.04
N SER A 17 -5.66 4.70 55.55
CA SER A 17 -6.26 3.62 54.76
C SER A 17 -7.79 3.69 54.85
N CYS A 18 -8.51 3.40 53.77
CA CYS A 18 -9.91 3.02 53.89
C CYS A 18 -10.27 1.95 52.84
N ARG A 19 -10.69 0.76 53.31
CA ARG A 19 -11.36 -0.26 52.49
C ARG A 19 -12.87 -0.09 52.64
N GLY A 20 -13.60 -0.17 51.53
CA GLY A 20 -15.06 -0.32 51.49
C GLY A 20 -15.46 -1.65 50.85
N THR A 21 -16.61 -2.19 51.22
CA THR A 21 -16.94 -3.62 51.01
C THR A 21 -17.94 -3.86 49.87
N LYS A 22 -17.90 -5.07 49.28
CA LYS A 22 -18.87 -5.62 48.32
C LYS A 22 -20.34 -5.31 48.68
N LYS A 23 -21.18 -5.15 47.67
CA LYS A 23 -22.52 -5.75 47.68
C LYS A 23 -22.99 -6.14 46.26
N THR A 24 -23.38 -7.40 46.10
CA THR A 24 -24.15 -7.89 44.94
C THR A 24 -25.63 -7.74 45.28
N ILE A 25 -26.45 -7.35 44.30
CA ILE A 25 -27.91 -7.53 44.32
C ILE A 25 -28.30 -8.02 42.93
N GLU A 26 -29.25 -8.95 42.87
CA GLU A 26 -29.70 -9.64 41.66
C GLU A 26 -31.24 -9.51 41.55
N ILE A 27 -31.75 -9.61 40.31
CA ILE A 27 -33.15 -9.91 39.95
C ILE A 27 -34.24 -8.91 40.40
N SER A 28 -34.86 -8.28 39.40
CA SER A 28 -36.33 -8.27 39.26
C SER A 28 -36.70 -8.17 37.77
N GLU A 29 -37.83 -8.76 37.36
CA GLU A 29 -38.20 -8.94 35.95
C GLU A 29 -39.37 -8.04 35.51
N ARG A 30 -39.37 -7.65 34.21
CA ARG A 30 -40.54 -7.51 33.28
C ARG A 30 -41.74 -6.60 33.70
N PRO A 31 -42.58 -6.09 32.76
CA PRO A 31 -43.30 -6.85 31.72
C PRO A 31 -42.71 -6.78 30.30
N GLN A 32 -43.23 -7.64 29.42
CA GLN A 32 -43.27 -7.41 27.96
C GLN A 32 -44.67 -6.96 27.57
N GLU A 33 -44.79 -6.19 26.49
CA GLU A 33 -46.07 -6.02 25.80
C GLU A 33 -46.02 -6.59 24.38
N LYS A 34 -46.84 -7.63 24.19
CA LYS A 34 -47.37 -8.15 22.92
C LYS A 34 -48.84 -7.68 22.89
N SER A 35 -49.55 -7.48 21.78
CA SER A 35 -49.28 -7.61 20.34
C SER A 35 -50.57 -7.26 19.59
N VAL A 36 -50.52 -6.84 18.33
CA VAL A 36 -51.65 -7.05 17.40
C VAL A 36 -51.15 -7.50 16.04
N ASN A 37 -51.44 -8.76 15.68
CA ASN A 37 -51.56 -9.15 14.27
C ASN A 37 -52.96 -8.76 13.78
N LYS A 38 -53.07 -8.18 12.59
CA LYS A 38 -54.36 -8.11 11.88
C LYS A 38 -54.18 -8.58 10.43
N SER A 39 -54.39 -9.88 10.21
CA SER A 39 -54.61 -10.42 8.88
C SER A 39 -55.87 -9.78 8.27
N ILE A 40 -55.79 -9.36 7.01
CA ILE A 40 -56.96 -9.03 6.20
C ILE A 40 -56.85 -9.85 4.92
N THR A 41 -57.65 -10.91 4.85
CA THR A 41 -57.86 -11.69 3.64
C THR A 41 -59.23 -11.31 3.08
N THR A 42 -59.29 -10.67 1.92
CA THR A 42 -60.57 -10.45 1.22
C THR A 42 -60.33 -10.42 -0.29
N THR A 43 -60.94 -11.40 -0.97
CA THR A 43 -61.24 -11.50 -2.41
C THR A 43 -60.15 -11.15 -3.44
N VAL A 44 -59.81 -12.15 -4.25
CA VAL A 44 -59.38 -11.94 -5.64
C VAL A 44 -60.51 -11.25 -6.40
N ASP A 45 -60.18 -10.22 -7.17
CA ASP A 45 -60.91 -9.90 -8.40
C ASP A 45 -59.90 -9.44 -9.48
N THR A 46 -60.31 -9.41 -10.75
CA THR A 46 -59.37 -9.57 -11.88
C THR A 46 -59.40 -8.40 -12.89
N ILE A 47 -58.35 -8.31 -13.73
CA ILE A 47 -58.24 -7.61 -15.04
C ILE A 47 -57.45 -6.27 -15.04
N GLU A 48 -56.32 -6.30 -15.78
CA GLU A 48 -55.61 -5.21 -16.50
C GLU A 48 -55.06 -3.97 -15.73
N THR A 49 -53.95 -3.32 -16.15
CA THR A 49 -53.04 -3.47 -17.31
C THR A 49 -51.57 -3.60 -16.88
N ARG A 50 -50.70 -4.06 -17.80
CA ARG A 50 -49.23 -4.09 -17.63
C ARG A 50 -48.62 -2.80 -18.20
N PRO A 51 -47.78 -2.04 -17.45
CA PRO A 51 -47.04 -0.93 -18.04
C PRO A 51 -45.97 -1.46 -19.01
N ASP A 52 -45.86 -0.83 -20.17
CA ASP A 52 -44.83 -1.14 -21.15
C ASP A 52 -43.45 -0.62 -20.68
N ILE A 53 -42.42 -1.43 -20.90
CA ILE A 53 -41.03 -1.16 -20.47
C ILE A 53 -40.16 -0.79 -21.69
N SER A 54 -40.75 -0.70 -22.89
CA SER A 54 -40.07 -0.40 -24.17
C SER A 54 -39.26 0.89 -24.24
N ASN A 55 -39.44 1.83 -23.30
CA ASN A 55 -38.88 3.19 -23.35
C ASN A 55 -38.12 3.62 -22.08
N ILE A 56 -37.49 2.68 -21.35
CA ILE A 56 -36.46 3.06 -20.37
C ILE A 56 -35.12 3.20 -21.11
N VAL A 57 -34.72 4.44 -21.41
CA VAL A 57 -33.39 4.76 -21.95
C VAL A 57 -32.33 4.43 -20.89
N PHE A 58 -31.46 3.46 -21.17
CA PHE A 58 -30.44 2.99 -20.22
C PHE A 58 -29.03 3.52 -20.52
N GLU A 59 -28.72 3.89 -21.77
CA GLU A 59 -27.41 4.38 -22.25
C GLU A 59 -26.77 5.44 -21.34
N ASP A 60 -27.48 6.55 -21.09
CA ASP A 60 -26.91 7.75 -20.43
C ASP A 60 -26.42 7.52 -18.98
N ARG A 61 -26.77 6.38 -18.37
CA ARG A 61 -26.27 5.98 -17.04
C ARG A 61 -25.12 4.98 -17.07
N LEU A 62 -24.83 4.33 -18.19
CA LEU A 62 -23.61 3.50 -18.31
C LEU A 62 -22.39 4.41 -18.51
N ASP A 63 -22.49 5.38 -19.42
CA ASP A 63 -21.38 6.29 -19.75
C ASP A 63 -21.05 7.28 -18.62
N LYS A 64 -22.04 7.72 -17.83
CA LYS A 64 -21.78 8.51 -16.62
C LYS A 64 -21.17 7.71 -15.46
N VAL A 65 -21.25 6.37 -15.49
CA VAL A 65 -20.60 5.49 -14.51
C VAL A 65 -19.16 5.17 -14.94
N THR A 66 -18.89 5.02 -16.24
CA THR A 66 -17.51 4.86 -16.76
C THR A 66 -16.73 6.18 -16.79
N ALA A 67 -17.39 7.33 -16.97
CA ALA A 67 -16.74 8.64 -16.87
C ALA A 67 -16.25 9.00 -15.45
N ASN A 68 -16.66 8.25 -14.42
CA ASN A 68 -16.26 8.44 -13.02
C ASN A 68 -15.12 7.48 -12.58
N VAL A 69 -14.37 6.94 -13.55
CA VAL A 69 -13.23 6.04 -13.32
C VAL A 69 -12.01 6.83 -12.81
N SER A 70 -11.87 6.88 -11.48
CA SER A 70 -10.58 6.97 -10.78
C SER A 70 -9.66 8.17 -11.10
N THR A 71 -10.19 9.40 -11.09
CA THR A 71 -9.39 10.64 -11.25
C THR A 71 -8.34 10.89 -10.14
N GLU A 72 -8.43 10.18 -9.01
CA GLU A 72 -7.60 10.35 -7.80
C GLU A 72 -6.08 10.39 -8.04
N HIS A 73 -5.60 9.69 -9.08
CA HIS A 73 -4.18 9.61 -9.40
C HIS A 73 -3.84 10.16 -10.78
N GLN A 74 -4.74 10.92 -11.40
CA GLN A 74 -4.53 11.44 -12.75
C GLN A 74 -3.38 12.46 -12.83
N LEU A 75 -3.18 13.30 -11.81
CA LEU A 75 -2.00 14.19 -11.74
C LEU A 75 -0.68 13.41 -11.73
N TRP A 76 -0.65 12.29 -11.02
CA TRP A 76 0.52 11.39 -10.97
C TRP A 76 0.73 10.66 -12.29
N ASN A 77 -0.35 10.13 -12.87
CA ASN A 77 -0.31 9.47 -14.18
C ASN A 77 0.25 10.41 -15.27
N ASN A 78 -0.24 11.65 -15.35
CA ASN A 78 0.22 12.67 -16.29
C ASN A 78 1.70 13.08 -16.09
N LEU A 79 2.26 12.88 -14.88
CA LEU A 79 3.67 13.09 -14.59
C LEU A 79 4.51 11.86 -14.97
N LEU A 80 4.00 10.65 -14.68
CA LEU A 80 4.63 9.39 -15.05
C LEU A 80 4.76 9.27 -16.58
N GLU A 81 3.67 9.42 -17.33
CA GLU A 81 3.64 9.37 -18.80
C GLU A 81 4.58 10.39 -19.46
N LYS A 82 4.85 11.52 -18.79
CA LYS A 82 5.69 12.60 -19.30
C LYS A 82 7.18 12.43 -19.00
N TYR A 83 7.53 11.77 -17.89
CA TYR A 83 8.89 11.76 -17.34
C TYR A 83 9.48 10.38 -17.07
N VAL A 84 8.72 9.30 -17.30
CA VAL A 84 9.16 7.92 -17.06
C VAL A 84 9.08 7.13 -18.36
N SER A 85 10.21 6.55 -18.79
CA SER A 85 10.26 5.72 -19.99
C SER A 85 9.51 4.40 -19.81
N ASN A 86 9.25 3.68 -20.92
CA ASN A 86 8.68 2.32 -20.85
C ASN A 86 9.55 1.34 -20.05
N ASP A 87 10.85 1.61 -19.97
CA ASP A 87 11.87 0.87 -19.21
C ASP A 87 12.00 1.37 -17.75
N GLY A 88 11.25 2.41 -17.37
CA GLY A 88 11.23 3.01 -16.03
C GLY A 88 12.44 3.87 -15.66
N LEU A 89 13.17 4.40 -16.65
CA LEU A 89 14.13 5.48 -16.44
C LEU A 89 13.38 6.81 -16.28
N VAL A 90 13.85 7.66 -15.37
CA VAL A 90 13.16 8.88 -14.94
C VAL A 90 13.98 10.11 -15.31
N ASP A 91 13.43 11.00 -16.15
CA ASP A 91 14.02 12.31 -16.45
C ASP A 91 13.88 13.25 -15.24
N TYR A 92 14.66 13.03 -14.18
CA TYR A 92 14.64 13.87 -12.97
C TYR A 92 14.94 15.34 -13.29
N GLN A 93 15.78 15.63 -14.29
CA GLN A 93 16.10 17.00 -14.72
C GLN A 93 14.89 17.70 -15.35
N GLY A 94 14.07 17.00 -16.12
CA GLY A 94 12.80 17.47 -16.66
C GLY A 94 11.69 17.50 -15.63
N PHE A 95 11.56 16.47 -14.79
CA PHE A 95 10.54 16.35 -13.75
C PHE A 95 10.65 17.51 -12.76
N LYS A 96 11.87 17.94 -12.41
CA LYS A 96 12.12 19.12 -11.56
C LYS A 96 11.51 20.42 -12.09
N LYS A 97 11.19 20.52 -13.39
CA LYS A 97 10.53 21.69 -14.00
C LYS A 97 9.03 21.74 -13.73
N ASP A 98 8.40 20.58 -13.56
CA ASP A 98 6.97 20.41 -13.24
C ASP A 98 6.74 20.08 -11.74
N TYR A 99 7.75 20.26 -10.88
CA TYR A 99 7.74 19.88 -9.46
C TYR A 99 6.50 20.39 -8.68
N ILE A 100 5.96 21.57 -9.02
CA ILE A 100 4.71 22.09 -8.43
C ILE A 100 3.53 21.10 -8.61
N LYS A 101 3.43 20.40 -9.75
CA LYS A 101 2.37 19.39 -10.00
C LYS A 101 2.55 18.14 -9.15
N LEU A 102 3.78 17.84 -8.73
CA LEU A 102 4.05 16.78 -7.76
C LEU A 102 3.57 17.21 -6.36
N GLU A 103 3.80 18.46 -5.97
CA GLU A 103 3.25 19.02 -4.72
C GLU A 103 1.71 19.11 -4.75
N GLU A 104 1.10 19.42 -5.90
CA GLU A 104 -0.35 19.30 -6.12
C GLU A 104 -0.84 17.85 -5.92
N TYR A 105 -0.16 16.85 -6.50
CA TYR A 105 -0.52 15.44 -6.29
C TYR A 105 -0.33 14.98 -4.84
N ILE A 106 0.75 15.39 -4.18
CA ILE A 106 0.98 15.15 -2.73
C ILE A 106 -0.14 15.82 -1.90
N THR A 107 -0.71 16.93 -2.38
CA THR A 107 -1.88 17.58 -1.77
C THR A 107 -3.19 16.83 -2.06
N VAL A 108 -3.33 16.14 -3.19
CA VAL A 108 -4.45 15.20 -3.41
C VAL A 108 -4.36 14.03 -2.43
N LEU A 109 -3.19 13.39 -2.30
CA LEU A 109 -2.96 12.29 -1.35
C LEU A 109 -3.29 12.67 0.10
N GLN A 110 -2.99 13.91 0.52
CA GLN A 110 -3.35 14.44 1.84
C GLN A 110 -4.86 14.42 2.12
N ASN A 111 -5.70 14.53 1.08
CA ASN A 111 -7.14 14.63 1.18
C ASN A 111 -7.89 13.32 0.85
N SER A 112 -7.20 12.28 0.37
CA SER A 112 -7.80 10.98 -0.01
C SER A 112 -7.32 9.78 0.83
N LEU A 113 -6.83 10.01 2.06
CA LEU A 113 -6.26 8.96 2.92
C LEU A 113 -7.22 7.74 3.08
N PRO A 114 -6.77 6.49 2.83
CA PRO A 114 -7.62 5.32 2.86
C PRO A 114 -8.24 5.03 4.23
N LYS A 115 -9.57 5.02 4.28
CA LYS A 115 -10.35 4.73 5.49
C LYS A 115 -10.25 3.24 5.87
N LYS A 116 -10.54 2.93 7.14
CA LYS A 116 -10.53 1.54 7.66
C LYS A 116 -11.37 0.59 6.81
N GLU A 117 -12.52 1.04 6.30
CA GLU A 117 -13.44 0.23 5.49
C GLU A 117 -13.18 0.29 3.96
N SER A 118 -12.15 1.03 3.49
CA SER A 118 -11.75 1.00 2.07
C SER A 118 -11.22 -0.40 1.68
N SER A 119 -11.40 -0.80 0.42
CA SER A 119 -10.98 -2.12 -0.08
C SER A 119 -9.47 -2.34 -0.02
N LYS A 120 -9.00 -3.62 -0.08
CA LYS A 120 -7.56 -3.95 -0.18
C LYS A 120 -6.93 -3.21 -1.37
N ASN A 121 -7.61 -3.24 -2.51
CA ASN A 121 -7.10 -2.67 -3.76
C ASN A 121 -6.98 -1.15 -3.70
N TYR A 122 -7.97 -0.46 -3.12
CA TYR A 122 -7.91 0.99 -2.91
C TYR A 122 -6.71 1.40 -2.05
N LYS A 123 -6.55 0.71 -0.91
CA LYS A 123 -5.41 0.93 0.01
C LYS A 123 -4.07 0.64 -0.66
N LEU A 124 -3.94 -0.46 -1.41
CA LEU A 124 -2.71 -0.81 -2.13
C LEU A 124 -2.37 0.24 -3.19
N ALA A 125 -3.32 0.59 -4.07
CA ALA A 125 -3.11 1.59 -5.12
C ALA A 125 -2.64 2.93 -4.54
N TYR A 126 -3.36 3.46 -3.53
CA TYR A 126 -2.98 4.68 -2.83
C TYR A 126 -1.55 4.61 -2.26
N TRP A 127 -1.23 3.58 -1.48
CA TRP A 127 0.06 3.53 -0.77
C TRP A 127 1.26 3.20 -1.68
N ILE A 128 1.05 2.48 -2.79
CA ILE A 128 2.06 2.26 -3.83
C ILE A 128 2.38 3.58 -4.55
N ASN A 129 1.36 4.30 -5.04
CA ASN A 129 1.58 5.59 -5.70
C ASN A 129 2.16 6.63 -4.74
N ALA A 130 1.70 6.67 -3.48
CA ALA A 130 2.27 7.54 -2.46
C ALA A 130 3.76 7.26 -2.22
N TYR A 131 4.17 5.99 -2.07
CA TYR A 131 5.59 5.65 -1.91
C TYR A 131 6.42 6.11 -3.13
N ASN A 132 5.93 5.88 -4.35
CA ASN A 132 6.65 6.23 -5.58
C ASN A 132 6.75 7.75 -5.76
N ALA A 133 5.66 8.48 -5.55
CA ALA A 133 5.64 9.95 -5.62
C ALA A 133 6.51 10.59 -4.53
N PHE A 134 6.48 10.06 -3.31
CA PHE A 134 7.34 10.52 -2.22
C PHE A 134 8.82 10.19 -2.46
N THR A 135 9.13 9.05 -3.10
CA THR A 135 10.51 8.73 -3.50
C THR A 135 11.01 9.67 -4.59
N VAL A 136 10.20 9.97 -5.62
CA VAL A 136 10.56 10.96 -6.65
C VAL A 136 10.73 12.34 -6.04
N ASP A 137 9.81 12.79 -5.18
CA ASP A 137 9.91 14.05 -4.43
C ASP A 137 11.22 14.13 -3.61
N LEU A 138 11.57 13.06 -2.89
CA LEU A 138 12.82 12.97 -2.13
C LEU A 138 14.06 13.11 -3.03
N ILE A 139 14.07 12.50 -4.22
CA ILE A 139 15.16 12.72 -5.19
C ILE A 139 15.16 14.17 -5.67
N LEU A 140 14.01 14.72 -6.11
CA LEU A 140 13.93 16.06 -6.67
C LEU A 140 14.34 17.15 -5.67
N ARG A 141 14.05 17.00 -4.37
CA ARG A 141 14.54 17.87 -3.29
C ARG A 141 16.07 17.91 -3.21
N HIS A 142 16.76 16.81 -3.50
CA HIS A 142 18.21 16.69 -3.41
C HIS A 142 18.94 16.78 -4.76
N TYR A 143 18.24 16.65 -5.90
CA TYR A 143 18.82 16.56 -7.24
C TYR A 143 19.62 17.82 -7.64
N PRO A 144 20.85 17.68 -8.21
CA PRO A 144 21.49 16.44 -8.66
C PRO A 144 22.22 15.66 -7.57
N ILE A 145 21.96 14.35 -7.55
CA ILE A 145 22.64 13.31 -6.75
C ILE A 145 22.77 12.07 -7.64
N LYS A 146 23.77 11.21 -7.42
CA LYS A 146 23.96 9.97 -8.21
C LYS A 146 23.24 8.78 -7.60
N SER A 147 22.84 8.86 -6.33
CA SER A 147 22.18 7.77 -5.62
C SER A 147 21.30 8.30 -4.49
N ILE A 148 20.14 7.67 -4.27
CA ILE A 148 19.33 7.88 -3.05
C ILE A 148 20.16 7.71 -1.76
N LYS A 149 21.25 6.93 -1.78
CA LYS A 149 22.12 6.70 -0.63
C LYS A 149 23.08 7.85 -0.30
N GLU A 150 23.17 8.87 -1.15
CA GLU A 150 23.89 10.12 -0.84
C GLU A 150 23.06 11.02 0.10
N ILE A 151 21.75 10.79 0.15
CA ILE A 151 20.84 11.43 1.11
C ILE A 151 21.05 10.83 2.52
N ASN A 152 21.03 11.66 3.55
CA ASN A 152 21.10 11.19 4.95
C ASN A 152 19.80 10.47 5.35
N LYS A 153 19.88 9.16 5.66
CA LYS A 153 18.77 8.31 6.16
C LYS A 153 17.47 8.44 5.33
N PRO A 154 17.49 8.27 4.00
CA PRO A 154 16.42 8.71 3.09
C PRO A 154 15.05 8.15 3.49
N TRP A 155 14.95 6.82 3.67
CA TRP A 155 13.69 6.16 4.02
C TRP A 155 13.11 6.55 5.39
N LYS A 156 13.90 7.17 6.28
CA LYS A 156 13.48 7.53 7.64
C LYS A 156 13.09 9.02 7.78
N GLN A 157 13.34 9.86 6.78
CA GLN A 157 12.99 11.29 6.85
C GLN A 157 11.47 11.49 6.83
N ARG A 158 10.93 12.17 7.84
CA ARG A 158 9.49 12.50 7.93
C ARG A 158 9.19 13.79 7.16
N LEU A 159 8.91 13.67 5.86
CA LEU A 159 8.72 14.81 4.96
C LEU A 159 7.27 15.02 4.51
N TRP A 160 6.42 14.00 4.58
CA TRP A 160 5.06 14.05 4.04
C TRP A 160 4.02 13.99 5.17
N LYS A 161 3.37 15.12 5.46
CA LYS A 161 2.18 15.13 6.33
C LYS A 161 1.00 14.57 5.54
N LEU A 162 0.26 13.63 6.13
CA LEU A 162 -1.04 13.16 5.67
C LEU A 162 -1.99 13.21 6.88
N GLU A 163 -3.15 13.87 6.72
CA GLU A 163 -3.96 14.35 7.85
C GLU A 163 -3.07 15.04 8.90
N ASP A 164 -2.98 14.54 10.14
CA ASP A 164 -2.13 15.07 11.20
C ASP A 164 -0.82 14.30 11.46
N LYS A 165 -0.55 13.23 10.71
CA LYS A 165 0.68 12.44 10.88
C LYS A 165 1.70 12.75 9.79
N TRP A 166 2.96 12.91 10.18
CA TRP A 166 4.11 12.93 9.26
C TRP A 166 4.64 11.53 9.00
N TYR A 167 4.67 11.11 7.74
CA TYR A 167 5.10 9.79 7.27
C TYR A 167 6.53 9.84 6.68
N ASN A 168 7.15 8.67 6.60
CA ASN A 168 8.38 8.41 5.86
C ASN A 168 8.23 7.11 5.03
N LEU A 169 9.13 6.87 4.08
CA LEU A 169 9.03 5.74 3.15
C LEU A 169 9.08 4.38 3.88
N ASP A 170 9.93 4.26 4.91
CA ASP A 170 10.07 3.05 5.74
C ASP A 170 8.76 2.67 6.45
N GLU A 171 8.00 3.64 6.96
CA GLU A 171 6.70 3.38 7.55
C GLU A 171 5.69 2.90 6.52
N ILE A 172 5.64 3.54 5.35
CA ILE A 172 4.71 3.17 4.26
C ILE A 172 5.00 1.75 3.78
N GLU A 173 6.26 1.40 3.59
CA GLU A 173 6.65 0.06 3.16
C GLU A 173 6.49 -0.99 4.27
N HIS A 174 7.19 -0.83 5.39
CA HIS A 174 7.32 -1.89 6.40
C HIS A 174 6.15 -1.97 7.39
N GLN A 175 5.43 -0.88 7.62
CA GLN A 175 4.33 -0.82 8.59
C GLN A 175 2.94 -0.79 7.93
N ILE A 176 2.84 -0.42 6.65
CA ILE A 176 1.57 -0.41 5.91
C ILE A 176 1.58 -1.47 4.80
N LEU A 177 2.26 -1.25 3.68
CA LEU A 177 2.20 -2.11 2.49
C LEU A 177 2.53 -3.58 2.79
N ARG A 178 3.67 -3.85 3.44
CA ARG A 178 4.08 -5.22 3.83
C ARG A 178 3.14 -5.87 4.85
N LYS A 179 2.28 -5.11 5.54
CA LYS A 179 1.23 -5.64 6.43
C LYS A 179 -0.07 -5.98 5.72
N MET A 180 -0.18 -5.67 4.42
CA MET A 180 -1.33 -6.04 3.59
C MET A 180 -1.23 -7.44 2.97
N ASN A 181 -0.15 -8.17 3.26
CA ASN A 181 0.15 -9.50 2.72
C ASN A 181 -0.02 -9.53 1.19
N GLU A 182 0.84 -8.78 0.52
CA GLU A 182 0.86 -8.64 -0.93
C GLU A 182 2.33 -8.64 -1.41
N PRO A 183 2.90 -9.77 -1.84
CA PRO A 183 4.32 -9.84 -2.22
C PRO A 183 4.63 -8.99 -3.46
N ARG A 184 3.64 -8.75 -4.34
CA ARG A 184 3.83 -8.00 -5.60
C ARG A 184 4.14 -6.52 -5.40
N ILE A 185 3.97 -5.97 -4.19
CA ILE A 185 4.43 -4.59 -3.87
C ILE A 185 5.91 -4.40 -4.17
N HIS A 186 6.73 -5.44 -3.99
CA HIS A 186 8.18 -5.41 -4.21
C HIS A 186 8.60 -5.25 -5.67
N PHE A 187 7.63 -5.25 -6.60
CA PHE A 187 7.82 -4.96 -8.03
C PHE A 187 7.02 -3.73 -8.49
N ALA A 188 6.28 -3.10 -7.57
CA ALA A 188 5.42 -1.95 -7.81
C ALA A 188 5.89 -0.66 -7.10
N ILE A 189 6.66 -0.79 -6.01
CA ILE A 189 7.33 0.33 -5.35
C ILE A 189 8.80 0.43 -5.77
N VAL A 190 9.29 1.65 -5.96
CA VAL A 190 10.61 1.92 -6.54
C VAL A 190 11.44 2.81 -5.63
N CYS A 191 12.65 2.36 -5.34
CA CYS A 191 13.59 2.99 -4.41
C CYS A 191 14.55 4.02 -5.07
N ALA A 192 14.18 4.53 -6.24
CA ALA A 192 15.03 5.36 -7.11
C ALA A 192 16.45 4.80 -7.31
N SER A 193 16.56 3.55 -7.78
CA SER A 193 17.83 2.99 -8.21
C SER A 193 17.71 2.02 -9.39
N TYR A 194 18.76 1.94 -10.19
CA TYR A 194 18.83 1.13 -11.42
C TYR A 194 18.61 -0.39 -11.20
N SER A 195 18.90 -0.93 -10.01
CA SER A 195 18.62 -2.35 -9.68
C SER A 195 17.33 -2.57 -8.88
N CYS A 196 16.56 -1.51 -8.60
CA CYS A 196 15.17 -1.63 -8.17
C CYS A 196 14.27 -2.12 -9.34
N PRO A 197 12.98 -2.41 -9.11
CA PRO A 197 12.02 -2.60 -10.18
C PRO A 197 11.87 -1.31 -10.98
N LYS A 198 11.44 -1.43 -12.24
CA LYS A 198 11.15 -0.25 -13.07
C LYS A 198 10.03 0.59 -12.45
N LEU A 199 10.13 1.92 -12.53
CA LEU A 199 8.97 2.76 -12.24
C LEU A 199 7.97 2.61 -13.39
N GLN A 200 6.75 2.17 -13.08
CA GLN A 200 5.70 2.09 -14.09
C GLN A 200 5.34 3.50 -14.56
N ASN A 201 5.15 3.68 -15.87
CA ASN A 201 4.77 4.96 -16.47
C ASN A 201 3.25 5.23 -16.43
N GLU A 202 2.48 4.35 -15.79
CA GLU A 202 1.07 4.53 -15.43
C GLU A 202 0.87 4.49 -13.90
N ALA A 203 -0.16 5.18 -13.40
CA ALA A 203 -0.51 5.14 -11.99
C ALA A 203 -1.29 3.85 -11.64
N PHE A 204 -1.02 3.25 -10.48
CA PHE A 204 -1.80 2.09 -10.01
C PHE A 204 -3.22 2.54 -9.64
N THR A 205 -4.27 1.88 -10.14
CA THR A 205 -5.68 2.25 -9.84
C THR A 205 -6.44 1.13 -9.15
N THR A 206 -7.46 1.47 -8.35
CA THR A 206 -8.27 0.50 -7.59
C THR A 206 -8.86 -0.61 -8.48
N PHE A 207 -9.23 -0.28 -9.71
CA PHE A 207 -9.85 -1.21 -10.66
C PHE A 207 -8.82 -2.09 -11.39
N ASN A 208 -7.70 -1.52 -11.81
CA ASN A 208 -6.71 -2.24 -12.62
C ASN A 208 -5.63 -2.96 -11.79
N LEU A 209 -5.50 -2.65 -10.49
CA LEU A 209 -4.41 -3.07 -9.61
C LEU A 209 -3.97 -4.53 -9.78
N GLU A 210 -4.89 -5.49 -9.82
CA GLU A 210 -4.54 -6.92 -9.92
C GLU A 210 -3.81 -7.26 -11.23
N THR A 211 -4.21 -6.62 -12.34
CA THR A 211 -3.51 -6.71 -13.62
C THR A 211 -2.18 -5.94 -13.56
N GLN A 212 -2.15 -4.73 -13.01
CA GLN A 212 -0.94 -3.91 -12.93
C GLN A 212 0.15 -4.58 -12.07
N LEU A 213 -0.20 -5.09 -10.89
CA LEU A 213 0.70 -5.84 -10.01
C LEU A 213 1.21 -7.13 -10.67
N ARG A 214 0.34 -7.89 -11.36
CA ARG A 214 0.74 -9.10 -12.11
C ARG A 214 1.69 -8.77 -13.26
N ASN A 215 1.40 -7.71 -14.01
CA ASN A 215 2.22 -7.27 -15.14
C ASN A 215 3.60 -6.82 -14.65
N ALA A 216 3.67 -5.91 -13.67
CA ALA A 216 4.93 -5.46 -13.06
C ALA A 216 5.78 -6.62 -12.49
N THR A 217 5.12 -7.64 -11.91
CA THR A 217 5.79 -8.86 -11.45
C THR A 217 6.38 -9.67 -12.62
N LYS A 218 5.61 -9.90 -13.70
CA LYS A 218 6.09 -10.61 -14.90
C LYS A 218 7.24 -9.85 -15.59
N GLU A 219 7.09 -8.54 -15.78
CA GLU A 219 8.12 -7.68 -16.38
C GLU A 219 9.43 -7.77 -15.59
N PHE A 220 9.39 -7.55 -14.27
CA PHE A 220 10.58 -7.62 -13.43
C PHE A 220 11.26 -9.00 -13.47
N LEU A 221 10.50 -10.09 -13.51
CA LEU A 221 11.04 -11.44 -13.61
C LEU A 221 11.62 -11.77 -14.99
N SER A 222 11.10 -11.14 -16.06
CA SER A 222 11.62 -11.27 -17.43
C SER A 222 12.85 -10.39 -17.70
N ASP A 223 13.12 -9.40 -16.86
CA ASP A 223 14.24 -8.49 -16.99
C ASP A 223 15.58 -9.22 -16.78
N THR A 224 16.31 -9.41 -17.89
CA THR A 224 17.57 -10.15 -17.90
C THR A 224 18.73 -9.41 -17.24
N GLU A 225 18.64 -8.10 -16.99
CA GLU A 225 19.64 -7.38 -16.21
C GLU A 225 19.45 -7.67 -14.71
N ARG A 226 18.21 -7.67 -14.20
CA ARG A 226 17.90 -7.94 -12.78
C ARG A 226 17.80 -9.43 -12.42
N ASN A 227 17.36 -10.31 -13.32
CA ASN A 227 17.14 -11.74 -13.06
C ASN A 227 17.63 -12.63 -14.22
N GLU A 228 18.31 -13.74 -13.91
CA GLU A 228 18.55 -14.84 -14.85
C GLU A 228 17.82 -16.08 -14.29
N ILE A 229 16.90 -16.65 -15.08
CA ILE A 229 15.99 -17.73 -14.65
C ILE A 229 16.07 -18.90 -15.62
N SER A 230 16.36 -20.10 -15.11
CA SER A 230 16.35 -21.36 -15.85
C SER A 230 15.73 -22.48 -15.00
N GLU A 231 15.51 -23.66 -15.59
CA GLU A 231 14.96 -24.82 -14.89
C GLU A 231 15.75 -25.18 -13.62
N ASN A 232 17.09 -25.14 -13.65
CA ASN A 232 17.95 -25.69 -12.59
C ASN A 232 18.89 -24.68 -11.92
N GLU A 233 19.04 -23.47 -12.47
CA GLU A 233 19.84 -22.39 -11.85
C GLU A 233 19.15 -21.04 -11.96
N LEU A 234 19.09 -20.32 -10.84
CA LEU A 234 18.51 -18.98 -10.69
C LEU A 234 19.59 -18.01 -10.19
N LYS A 235 19.60 -16.81 -10.73
CA LYS A 235 20.49 -15.71 -10.32
C LYS A 235 19.69 -14.41 -10.32
N LEU A 236 19.05 -14.17 -9.18
CA LEU A 236 17.94 -13.23 -9.03
C LEU A 236 18.40 -11.88 -8.45
N SER A 237 17.53 -10.88 -8.49
CA SER A 237 17.76 -9.62 -7.77
C SER A 237 17.82 -9.84 -6.25
N LYS A 238 18.66 -9.06 -5.55
CA LYS A 238 18.77 -9.08 -4.07
C LYS A 238 17.46 -8.72 -3.34
N ILE A 239 16.44 -8.21 -4.04
CA ILE A 239 15.06 -8.06 -3.53
C ILE A 239 14.54 -9.40 -2.96
N PHE A 240 14.74 -10.52 -3.66
CA PHE A 240 14.33 -11.85 -3.17
C PHE A 240 15.13 -12.31 -1.94
N GLN A 241 16.36 -11.83 -1.77
CA GLN A 241 17.17 -12.08 -0.58
C GLN A 241 16.64 -11.27 0.62
N TRP A 242 16.52 -9.95 0.45
CA TRP A 242 16.14 -8.99 1.49
C TRP A 242 14.70 -9.17 1.97
N PHE A 243 13.78 -9.48 1.07
CA PHE A 243 12.35 -9.65 1.34
C PHE A 243 11.88 -11.11 1.24
N SER A 244 12.80 -12.08 1.33
CA SER A 244 12.53 -13.53 1.32
C SER A 244 11.33 -13.96 2.16
N LYS A 245 11.14 -13.38 3.36
CA LYS A 245 9.99 -13.67 4.25
C LYS A 245 8.62 -13.30 3.67
N ASP A 246 8.56 -12.40 2.71
CA ASP A 246 7.32 -11.89 2.13
C ASP A 246 6.87 -12.76 0.94
N PHE A 247 7.82 -13.44 0.28
CA PHE A 247 7.55 -14.40 -0.81
C PHE A 247 7.29 -15.83 -0.30
N ASN A 248 7.88 -16.22 0.82
CA ASN A 248 7.87 -17.59 1.34
C ASN A 248 6.55 -18.01 2.05
N ASN A 249 5.39 -17.72 1.46
CA ASN A 249 4.10 -18.35 1.81
C ASN A 249 3.96 -19.75 1.16
N GLY A 250 5.05 -20.50 1.15
CA GLY A 250 5.36 -21.59 0.21
C GLY A 250 6.86 -21.56 -0.11
N SER A 251 7.29 -22.19 -1.20
CA SER A 251 8.64 -21.99 -1.74
C SER A 251 8.73 -20.70 -2.57
N LEU A 252 9.90 -20.07 -2.59
CA LEU A 252 10.21 -19.02 -3.56
C LEU A 252 10.11 -19.57 -5.01
N ILE A 253 10.41 -20.85 -5.21
CA ILE A 253 10.29 -21.51 -6.53
C ILE A 253 8.82 -21.60 -6.95
N ASP A 254 7.91 -21.95 -6.04
CA ASP A 254 6.45 -21.95 -6.29
C ASP A 254 5.98 -20.54 -6.67
N TYR A 255 6.45 -19.51 -5.94
CA TYR A 255 6.12 -18.12 -6.21
C TYR A 255 6.57 -17.69 -7.62
N LEU A 256 7.79 -18.04 -8.02
CA LEU A 256 8.32 -17.70 -9.35
C LEU A 256 7.55 -18.42 -10.47
N ASN A 257 7.27 -19.72 -10.31
CA ASN A 257 6.51 -20.55 -11.26
C ASN A 257 5.08 -20.06 -11.54
N VAL A 258 4.50 -19.17 -10.71
CA VAL A 258 3.20 -18.52 -10.99
C VAL A 258 3.32 -17.41 -12.05
N TYR A 259 4.51 -16.83 -12.23
CA TYR A 259 4.72 -15.65 -13.10
C TYR A 259 5.70 -15.91 -14.26
N THR A 260 6.61 -16.88 -14.14
CA THR A 260 7.55 -17.25 -15.21
C THR A 260 7.00 -18.35 -16.12
N ASP A 261 7.26 -18.24 -17.42
CA ASP A 261 6.90 -19.30 -18.38
C ASP A 261 7.94 -20.45 -18.40
N VAL A 262 9.02 -20.32 -17.62
CA VAL A 262 9.99 -21.39 -17.30
C VAL A 262 9.45 -22.24 -16.16
N SER A 263 9.45 -23.56 -16.33
CA SER A 263 9.18 -24.53 -15.26
C SER A 263 10.45 -24.71 -14.40
N ILE A 264 10.52 -24.03 -13.26
CA ILE A 264 11.67 -24.08 -12.35
C ILE A 264 11.58 -25.33 -11.45
N SER A 265 12.66 -26.10 -11.41
CA SER A 265 12.85 -27.27 -10.55
C SER A 265 12.90 -26.87 -9.07
N GLU A 266 12.25 -27.65 -8.19
CA GLU A 266 12.33 -27.49 -6.72
C GLU A 266 13.77 -27.50 -6.18
N LYS A 267 14.72 -28.06 -6.95
CA LYS A 267 16.14 -28.20 -6.61
C LYS A 267 17.02 -27.14 -7.27
N ALA A 268 16.42 -26.12 -7.91
CA ALA A 268 17.17 -25.09 -8.62
C ALA A 268 18.10 -24.32 -7.68
N LYS A 269 19.37 -24.14 -8.08
CA LYS A 269 20.35 -23.40 -7.27
C LYS A 269 20.01 -21.92 -7.29
N ILE A 270 19.83 -21.31 -6.12
CA ILE A 270 19.53 -19.87 -6.02
C ILE A 270 20.80 -19.09 -5.67
N SER A 271 21.12 -18.12 -6.54
CA SER A 271 22.15 -17.12 -6.35
C SER A 271 21.57 -15.72 -6.55
N TYR A 272 22.33 -14.67 -6.24
CA TYR A 272 21.86 -13.28 -6.35
C TYR A 272 22.84 -12.42 -7.16
N LYS A 273 22.30 -11.58 -8.05
CA LYS A 273 23.07 -10.57 -8.78
C LYS A 273 23.53 -9.44 -7.87
N ASP A 274 24.52 -8.68 -8.32
CA ASP A 274 24.85 -7.41 -7.68
C ASP A 274 23.79 -6.33 -7.95
N TYR A 275 23.86 -5.26 -7.16
CA TYR A 275 22.79 -4.27 -7.04
C TYR A 275 23.38 -2.87 -7.12
N SER A 276 23.14 -2.20 -8.24
CA SER A 276 23.51 -0.81 -8.47
C SER A 276 22.56 0.11 -7.71
N TRP A 277 23.16 0.99 -6.90
CA TRP A 277 22.44 2.04 -6.18
C TRP A 277 22.43 3.37 -6.92
N ASN A 278 22.99 3.43 -8.14
CA ASN A 278 22.86 4.60 -9.02
C ASN A 278 21.38 4.88 -9.30
N LEU A 279 20.99 6.13 -9.54
CA LEU A 279 19.62 6.46 -9.97
C LEU A 279 19.22 5.69 -11.24
N ASN A 280 17.92 5.47 -11.41
CA ASN A 280 17.31 5.02 -12.66
C ASN A 280 16.95 6.23 -13.52
N GLU A 281 17.96 6.84 -14.14
CA GLU A 281 17.88 7.98 -15.08
C GLU A 281 18.66 7.68 -16.38
#